data_AF-A0A2T5DCT5-F1
#
_entry.id   AF-A0A2T5DCT5-F1
#
_cell.length_a   1.000
_cell.length_b   1.000
_cell.length_c   1.000
_cell.angle_alpha   90.00
_cell.angle_beta   90.00
_cell.angle_gamma   90.00
#
_symmetry.space_group_name_H-M   'P 1'
#
loop_
_entity.id
_entity.type
_entity.pdbx_description
1 polymer ?
#
loop_
_entity_poly.entity_id
_entity_poly.type
_entity_poly.pdbx_seq_one_letter_code
_entity_poly.pdbx_strand_id
1 'polypeptide(L)'
;MKKRLLLGVLVIIILGGIGGKMYMDKREEDLQELLEIQKDLANYVYNNYRLYTTNDEETDRFTQEYSNGDLTTEEYVEKVVSVRKYIDIDKIEFTGYSISPMNFLEVHFNLNNSNKHIATLGVKSAETNKWRYNVDIGRKKTENKYFVEVREFPNGIDIPTEIIEYYYG
;
A
#
# COMPACT_ATOMS: atom_id res chain seq x y z
N MET A 1 -11.87 -34.96 -3.94
CA MET A 1 -10.80 -34.54 -3.02
C MET A 1 -10.99 -33.06 -2.71
N LYS A 2 -11.39 -32.73 -1.48
CA LYS A 2 -11.82 -31.38 -1.06
C LYS A 2 -10.58 -30.49 -0.87
N LYS A 3 -10.54 -29.35 -1.58
CA LYS A 3 -9.45 -28.36 -1.48
C LYS A 3 -9.55 -27.63 -0.14
N ARG A 4 -8.40 -27.50 0.52
CA ARG A 4 -8.19 -26.92 1.84
C ARG A 4 -8.50 -25.42 1.80
N LEU A 5 -9.46 -24.98 2.63
CA LEU A 5 -9.56 -23.58 3.06
C LEU A 5 -8.35 -23.29 3.94
N LEU A 6 -7.42 -22.47 3.44
CA LEU A 6 -6.35 -21.91 4.26
C LEU A 6 -7.01 -20.95 5.26
N LEU A 7 -7.02 -21.34 6.53
CA LEU A 7 -7.38 -20.45 7.63
C LEU A 7 -6.40 -19.27 7.65
N GLY A 8 -6.93 -18.07 7.42
CA GLY A 8 -6.27 -16.81 7.76
C GLY A 8 -5.94 -16.82 9.25
N VAL A 9 -4.74 -16.39 9.57
CA VAL A 9 -4.22 -16.30 10.94
C VAL A 9 -5.04 -15.25 11.69
N LEU A 10 -6.04 -15.70 12.44
CA LEU A 10 -6.74 -14.89 13.43
C LEU A 10 -5.82 -14.76 14.65
N VAL A 11 -5.38 -13.55 14.95
CA VAL A 11 -4.57 -13.25 16.13
C VAL A 11 -5.44 -13.47 17.36
N ILE A 12 -5.33 -14.64 17.98
CA ILE A 12 -5.92 -14.92 19.28
C ILE A 12 -5.04 -14.20 20.32
N ILE A 13 -5.40 -12.98 20.70
CA ILE A 13 -4.92 -12.40 21.96
C ILE A 13 -5.62 -13.15 23.09
N ILE A 14 -4.90 -14.12 23.66
CA ILE A 14 -5.34 -14.89 24.83
C ILE A 14 -5.37 -13.96 26.05
N LEU A 15 -6.56 -13.56 26.50
CA LEU A 15 -6.86 -13.31 27.92
C LEU A 15 -8.27 -13.83 28.20
N GLY A 16 -8.32 -14.97 28.89
CA GLY A 16 -9.53 -15.77 29.10
C GLY A 16 -10.47 -15.26 30.19
N GLY A 17 -11.71 -15.75 30.08
CA GLY A 17 -12.74 -15.69 31.11
C GLY A 17 -13.85 -14.69 30.80
N ILE A 18 -15.09 -15.19 30.77
CA ILE A 18 -16.40 -14.50 30.64
C ILE A 18 -17.05 -14.63 29.24
N GLY A 19 -18.22 -15.28 29.22
CA GLY A 19 -19.34 -15.19 28.25
C GLY A 19 -19.09 -15.10 26.74
N GLY A 20 -19.70 -16.01 25.97
CA GLY A 20 -19.75 -15.96 24.50
C GLY A 20 -20.23 -14.63 23.88
N LYS A 21 -20.97 -13.79 24.62
CA LYS A 21 -21.34 -12.43 24.19
C LYS A 21 -20.12 -11.50 24.11
N MET A 22 -19.24 -11.51 25.11
CA MET A 22 -18.00 -10.70 25.10
C MET A 22 -17.04 -11.14 23.98
N TYR A 23 -17.04 -12.41 23.59
CA TYR A 23 -16.29 -12.87 22.42
C TYR A 23 -16.87 -12.37 21.10
N MET A 24 -18.19 -12.17 21.01
CA MET A 24 -18.81 -11.59 19.81
C MET A 24 -18.56 -10.09 19.74
N ASP A 25 -18.74 -9.38 20.86
CA ASP A 25 -18.53 -7.93 20.97
C ASP A 25 -17.05 -7.60 20.65
N LYS A 26 -16.08 -8.33 21.21
CA LYS A 26 -14.65 -8.16 20.89
C LYS A 26 -14.33 -8.41 19.41
N ARG A 27 -14.96 -9.41 18.77
CA ARG A 27 -14.74 -9.67 17.34
C ARG A 27 -15.30 -8.55 16.47
N GLU A 28 -16.42 -7.96 16.87
CA GLU A 28 -17.02 -6.83 16.17
C GLU A 28 -16.17 -5.57 16.34
N GLU A 29 -15.65 -5.32 17.56
CA GLU A 29 -14.67 -4.27 17.84
C GLU A 29 -13.39 -4.44 17.00
N ASP A 30 -12.80 -5.63 16.99
CA ASP A 30 -11.57 -5.93 16.21
C ASP A 30 -11.81 -5.69 14.70
N LEU A 31 -12.96 -6.11 14.17
CA LEU A 31 -13.32 -5.88 12.77
C LEU A 31 -13.49 -4.39 12.45
N GLN A 32 -14.12 -3.63 13.36
CA GLN A 32 -14.25 -2.18 13.21
C GLN A 32 -12.88 -1.49 13.22
N GLU A 33 -11.98 -1.87 14.13
CA GLU A 33 -10.62 -1.32 14.17
C GLU A 33 -9.87 -1.62 12.86
N LEU A 34 -9.99 -2.83 12.32
CA LEU A 34 -9.39 -3.20 11.03
C LEU A 34 -9.96 -2.39 9.85
N LEU A 35 -11.25 -2.10 9.84
CA LEU A 35 -11.88 -1.24 8.83
C LEU A 35 -11.43 0.22 8.95
N GLU A 36 -11.27 0.73 10.17
CA GLU A 36 -10.73 2.07 10.42
C GLU A 36 -9.27 2.18 9.96
N ILE A 37 -8.43 1.19 10.25
CA ILE A 37 -7.05 1.10 9.77
C ILE A 37 -7.01 1.10 8.24
N GLN A 38 -7.87 0.31 7.58
CA GLN A 38 -7.95 0.29 6.11
C GLN A 38 -8.32 1.66 5.54
N LYS A 39 -9.32 2.33 6.11
CA LYS A 39 -9.76 3.64 5.64
C LYS A 39 -8.68 4.71 5.82
N ASP A 40 -8.03 4.74 6.99
CA ASP A 40 -6.96 5.68 7.29
C ASP A 40 -5.73 5.43 6.41
N LEU A 41 -5.33 4.17 6.22
CA LEU A 41 -4.25 3.79 5.31
C LEU A 41 -4.59 4.14 3.85
N ALA A 42 -5.80 3.88 3.38
CA ALA A 42 -6.24 4.25 2.04
C ALA A 42 -6.11 5.76 1.82
N ASN A 43 -6.59 6.55 2.78
CA ASN A 43 -6.47 8.01 2.74
C ASN A 43 -5.02 8.47 2.77
N TYR A 44 -4.17 7.83 3.58
CA TYR A 44 -2.73 8.10 3.60
C TYR A 44 -2.08 7.81 2.24
N VAL A 45 -2.36 6.64 1.65
CA VAL A 45 -1.76 6.24 0.37
C VAL A 45 -2.21 7.16 -0.76
N TYR A 46 -3.51 7.43 -0.87
CA TYR A 46 -4.08 8.31 -1.88
C TYR A 46 -3.47 9.71 -1.86
N ASN A 47 -3.21 10.24 -0.66
CA ASN A 47 -2.72 11.59 -0.49
C ASN A 47 -1.20 11.70 -0.58
N ASN A 48 -0.44 10.66 -0.23
CA ASN A 48 1.03 10.75 -0.18
C ASN A 48 1.72 10.11 -1.39
N TYR A 49 1.02 9.33 -2.21
CA TYR A 49 1.63 8.62 -3.34
C TYR A 49 0.94 8.96 -4.67
N ARG A 50 1.67 8.73 -5.76
CA ARG A 50 1.17 8.80 -7.13
C ARG A 50 1.75 7.67 -7.96
N LEU A 51 1.02 7.31 -9.01
CA LEU A 51 1.46 6.27 -9.94
C LEU A 51 2.03 6.93 -11.18
N TYR A 52 3.06 6.31 -11.77
CA TYR A 52 3.57 6.75 -13.07
C TYR A 52 4.00 5.56 -13.93
N THR A 53 3.90 5.72 -15.24
CA THR A 53 4.53 4.84 -16.22
C THR A 53 5.53 5.62 -17.06
N THR A 54 6.42 4.93 -17.76
CA THR A 54 7.42 5.50 -18.65
C THR A 54 7.26 4.93 -20.04
N ASN A 55 7.64 5.70 -21.06
CA ASN A 55 7.80 5.15 -22.40
C ASN A 55 9.07 4.28 -22.41
N ASP A 56 8.89 2.95 -22.48
CA ASP A 56 9.99 2.00 -22.44
C ASP A 56 10.98 2.25 -23.60
N GLU A 57 10.51 2.60 -24.81
CA GLU A 57 11.37 2.88 -25.97
C GLU A 57 12.25 4.13 -25.76
N GLU A 58 11.68 5.22 -25.25
CA GLU A 58 12.45 6.43 -24.97
C GLU A 58 13.41 6.24 -23.79
N THR A 59 12.97 5.51 -22.77
CA THR A 59 13.80 5.20 -21.60
C THR A 59 15.01 4.34 -21.99
N ASP A 60 14.82 3.36 -22.87
CA ASP A 60 15.88 2.51 -23.40
C ASP A 60 16.88 3.33 -24.24
N ARG A 61 16.38 4.24 -25.10
CA ARG A 61 17.24 5.16 -25.85
C ARG A 61 18.09 6.03 -24.92
N PHE A 62 17.50 6.63 -23.89
CA PHE A 62 18.25 7.44 -22.92
C PHE A 62 19.27 6.61 -22.14
N THR A 63 18.93 5.37 -21.80
CA THR A 63 19.85 4.43 -21.12
C THR A 63 21.05 4.11 -22.00
N GLN A 64 20.84 3.95 -23.30
CA GLN A 64 21.93 3.72 -24.25
C GLN A 64 22.81 4.97 -24.42
N GLU A 65 22.22 6.15 -24.61
CA GLU A 65 22.96 7.43 -24.66
C GLU A 65 23.83 7.62 -23.40
N TYR A 66 23.27 7.39 -22.21
CA TYR A 66 24.01 7.45 -20.95
C TYR A 66 25.15 6.42 -20.88
N SER A 67 24.88 5.17 -21.26
CA SER A 67 25.88 4.08 -21.24
C SER A 67 27.04 4.32 -22.20
N ASN A 68 26.79 5.03 -23.31
CA ASN A 68 27.81 5.43 -24.27
C ASN A 68 28.63 6.66 -23.80
N GLY A 69 28.20 7.32 -22.73
CA GLY A 69 28.82 8.55 -22.23
C GLY A 69 28.33 9.84 -22.90
N ASP A 70 27.24 9.76 -23.68
CA ASP A 70 26.65 10.91 -24.37
C ASP A 70 25.82 11.80 -23.43
N LEU A 71 25.42 11.26 -22.27
CA LEU A 71 24.70 11.99 -21.22
C LEU A 71 25.47 11.94 -19.91
N THR A 72 25.44 13.05 -19.18
CA THR A 72 25.74 13.07 -17.76
C THR A 72 24.63 12.38 -16.95
N THR A 73 24.92 12.05 -15.70
CA THR A 73 23.92 11.47 -14.79
C THR A 73 22.72 12.39 -14.59
N GLU A 74 22.94 13.71 -14.53
CA GLU A 74 21.88 14.70 -14.35
C GLU A 74 20.96 14.74 -15.57
N GLU A 75 21.52 14.85 -16.78
CA GLU A 75 20.76 14.85 -18.03
C GLU A 75 19.97 13.55 -18.24
N TYR A 76 20.56 12.41 -17.88
CA TYR A 76 19.87 11.12 -17.93
C TYR A 76 18.65 11.11 -17.00
N VAL A 77 18.80 11.58 -15.76
CA VAL A 77 17.69 11.65 -14.80
C VAL A 77 16.59 12.60 -15.29
N GLU A 78 16.94 13.79 -15.76
CA GLU A 78 15.96 14.76 -16.29
C GLU A 78 15.17 14.18 -17.46
N LYS A 79 15.85 13.55 -18.43
CA LYS A 79 15.21 12.91 -19.58
C LYS A 79 14.26 11.79 -19.16
N VAL A 80 14.68 10.89 -18.29
CA VAL A 80 13.82 9.79 -17.79
C VAL A 80 12.61 10.34 -17.02
N VAL A 81 12.78 11.40 -16.23
CA VAL A 81 11.67 12.05 -15.52
C VAL A 81 10.70 12.72 -16.49
N SER A 82 11.20 13.36 -17.56
CA SER A 82 10.38 14.10 -18.53
C SER A 82 9.39 13.22 -19.31
N VAL A 83 9.69 11.93 -19.49
CA VAL A 83 8.84 10.98 -20.22
C VAL A 83 7.88 10.20 -19.30
N ARG A 84 7.79 10.59 -18.02
CA ARG A 84 6.85 9.98 -17.08
C ARG A 84 5.43 10.45 -17.37
N LYS A 85 4.52 9.49 -17.47
CA LYS A 85 3.07 9.73 -17.51
C LYS A 85 2.46 9.35 -16.18
N TYR A 86 1.95 10.35 -15.46
CA TYR A 86 1.26 10.15 -14.19
C TYR A 86 -0.14 9.58 -14.38
N ILE A 87 -0.53 8.71 -13.46
CA ILE A 87 -1.81 7.99 -13.45
C ILE A 87 -2.43 8.18 -12.07
N ASP A 88 -3.73 8.43 -12.04
CA ASP A 88 -4.48 8.55 -10.78
C ASP A 88 -4.66 7.19 -10.11
N ILE A 89 -4.76 7.19 -8.78
CA ILE A 89 -5.16 6.01 -8.02
C ILE A 89 -6.68 5.90 -8.12
N ASP A 90 -7.16 4.92 -8.87
CA ASP A 90 -8.59 4.68 -9.14
C ASP A 90 -9.16 3.53 -8.30
N LYS A 91 -8.28 2.72 -7.67
CA LYS A 91 -8.66 1.59 -6.84
C LYS A 91 -7.58 1.28 -5.81
N ILE A 92 -8.00 1.05 -4.57
CA ILE A 92 -7.20 0.55 -3.44
C ILE A 92 -7.91 -0.68 -2.89
N GLU A 93 -7.36 -1.85 -3.13
CA GLU A 93 -7.94 -3.14 -2.73
C GLU A 93 -7.14 -3.75 -1.59
N PHE A 94 -7.75 -3.90 -0.43
CA PHE A 94 -7.16 -4.61 0.69
C PHE A 94 -7.31 -6.13 0.50
N THR A 95 -6.22 -6.85 0.72
CA THR A 95 -6.12 -8.29 0.39
C THR A 95 -5.83 -9.18 1.59
N GLY A 96 -5.56 -8.59 2.76
CA GLY A 96 -5.44 -9.33 4.01
C GLY A 96 -4.49 -8.68 5.00
N TYR A 97 -4.27 -9.41 6.10
CA TYR A 97 -3.43 -9.00 7.21
C TYR A 97 -2.45 -10.11 7.61
N SER A 98 -1.30 -9.70 8.12
CA SER A 98 -0.37 -10.60 8.82
C SER A 98 0.25 -9.92 10.01
N ILE A 99 0.77 -10.72 10.94
CA ILE A 99 1.67 -10.25 11.98
C ILE A 99 3.09 -10.64 11.58
N SER A 100 3.95 -9.64 11.42
CA SER A 100 5.37 -9.87 11.15
C SER A 100 6.05 -10.60 12.31
N PRO A 101 7.22 -11.23 12.11
CA PRO A 101 8.00 -11.83 13.20
C PRO A 101 8.37 -10.86 14.33
N MET A 102 8.34 -9.55 14.06
CA MET A 102 8.58 -8.49 15.04
C MET A 102 7.31 -7.99 15.75
N ASN A 103 6.17 -8.69 15.58
CA ASN A 103 4.86 -8.35 16.14
C ASN A 103 4.25 -7.04 15.63
N PHE A 104 4.61 -6.61 14.42
CA PHE A 104 3.90 -5.51 13.75
C PHE A 104 2.75 -6.02 12.89
N LEU A 105 1.63 -5.29 12.87
CA LEU A 105 0.55 -5.52 11.91
C LEU A 105 1.00 -5.10 10.51
N GLU A 106 0.91 -6.03 9.58
CA GLU A 106 1.11 -5.83 8.16
C GLU A 106 -0.26 -5.84 7.47
N VAL A 107 -0.53 -4.80 6.70
CA VAL A 107 -1.73 -4.66 5.87
C VAL A 107 -1.33 -4.84 4.43
N HIS A 108 -1.95 -5.80 3.75
CA HIS A 108 -1.69 -6.10 2.35
C HIS A 108 -2.73 -5.43 1.47
N PHE A 109 -2.29 -4.76 0.41
CA PHE A 109 -3.20 -4.08 -0.50
C PHE A 109 -2.63 -3.98 -1.92
N ASN A 110 -3.50 -3.78 -2.90
CA ASN A 110 -3.17 -3.51 -4.28
C ASN A 110 -3.65 -2.11 -4.64
N LEU A 111 -2.92 -1.43 -5.52
CA LEU A 111 -3.39 -0.23 -6.21
C LEU A 111 -3.84 -0.64 -7.61
N ASN A 112 -4.79 0.06 -8.26
CA ASN A 112 -5.26 -0.09 -9.66
C ASN A 112 -5.08 -1.48 -10.33
N ASN A 113 -5.40 -2.56 -9.61
CA ASN A 113 -5.18 -3.96 -10.03
C ASN A 113 -3.71 -4.28 -10.41
N SER A 114 -2.73 -3.79 -9.64
CA SER A 114 -1.31 -4.14 -9.71
C SER A 114 -0.90 -5.12 -8.60
N ASN A 115 0.40 -5.43 -8.53
CA ASN A 115 0.91 -6.32 -7.49
C ASN A 115 0.76 -5.74 -6.08
N LYS A 116 0.95 -6.67 -5.15
CA LYS A 116 0.86 -6.53 -3.71
C LYS A 116 1.84 -5.51 -3.13
N HIS A 117 1.29 -4.58 -2.37
CA HIS A 117 1.97 -3.68 -1.45
C HIS A 117 1.74 -4.12 -0.02
N ILE A 118 2.67 -3.76 0.86
CA ILE A 118 2.60 -4.05 2.28
C ILE A 118 2.78 -2.74 3.04
N ALA A 119 1.85 -2.41 3.92
CA ALA A 119 2.05 -1.36 4.90
C ALA A 119 2.22 -1.98 6.29
N THR A 120 3.32 -1.65 6.95
CA THR A 120 3.52 -1.99 8.37
C THR A 120 3.02 -0.85 9.23
N LEU A 121 2.15 -1.15 10.20
CA LEU A 121 1.73 -0.17 11.20
C LEU A 121 2.87 0.08 12.20
N GLY A 122 3.32 1.33 12.25
CA GLY A 122 4.22 1.84 13.27
C GLY A 122 3.47 2.35 14.50
N VAL A 123 4.19 3.07 15.37
CA VAL A 123 3.62 3.65 16.60
C VAL A 123 2.63 4.76 16.25
N LYS A 124 1.48 4.84 16.96
CA LYS A 124 0.58 5.98 16.87
C LYS A 124 1.32 7.27 17.23
N SER A 125 1.17 8.30 16.40
CA SER A 125 1.77 9.60 16.67
C SER A 125 1.18 10.18 17.95
N ALA A 126 2.03 10.60 18.90
CA ALA A 126 1.57 11.23 20.15
C ALA A 126 0.86 12.57 19.91
N GLU A 127 1.15 13.24 18.79
CA GLU A 127 0.60 14.55 18.44
C GLU A 127 -0.76 14.47 17.75
N THR A 128 -0.93 13.48 16.85
CA THR A 128 -2.12 13.38 16.00
C THR A 128 -3.01 12.20 16.36
N ASN A 129 -2.54 11.31 17.23
CA ASN A 129 -3.17 10.03 17.57
C ASN A 129 -3.45 9.11 16.36
N LYS A 130 -2.84 9.39 15.20
CA LYS A 130 -2.96 8.59 13.97
C LYS A 130 -1.84 7.56 13.87
N TRP A 131 -2.13 6.45 13.21
CA TRP A 131 -1.12 5.45 12.89
C TRP A 131 -0.05 6.03 11.95
N ARG A 132 1.21 5.68 12.19
CA ARG A 132 2.28 5.94 11.22
C ARG A 132 2.43 4.71 10.35
N TYR A 133 2.29 4.86 9.05
CA TYR A 133 2.45 3.75 8.11
C TYR A 133 3.84 3.78 7.51
N ASN A 134 4.52 2.63 7.53
CA ASN A 134 5.66 2.39 6.66
C ASN A 134 5.17 1.56 5.48
N VAL A 135 5.09 2.18 4.30
CA VAL A 135 4.57 1.51 3.10
C VAL A 135 5.74 0.99 2.28
N ASP A 136 5.86 -0.33 2.20
CA ASP A 136 6.74 -0.98 1.23
C ASP A 136 6.08 -0.97 -0.15
N ILE A 137 6.33 0.13 -0.86
CA ILE A 137 6.11 0.27 -2.28
C ILE A 137 7.26 -0.42 -3.01
N GLY A 138 7.15 -1.75 -3.17
CA GLY A 138 8.19 -2.58 -3.77
C GLY A 138 8.91 -1.91 -4.96
N ARG A 139 10.24 -1.86 -4.93
CA ARG A 139 11.09 -1.11 -5.87
C ARG A 139 11.15 -1.67 -7.31
N LYS A 140 10.27 -2.60 -7.67
CA LYS A 140 10.32 -3.31 -8.97
C LYS A 140 9.01 -3.10 -9.74
N LYS A 141 9.12 -2.96 -11.07
CA LYS A 141 7.98 -2.94 -12.00
C LYS A 141 7.16 -4.21 -11.74
N THR A 142 5.93 -3.97 -11.34
CA THR A 142 5.00 -4.94 -10.81
C THR A 142 4.20 -5.45 -12.01
N GLU A 143 4.57 -6.62 -12.56
CA GLU A 143 3.99 -7.29 -13.75
C GLU A 143 3.28 -6.37 -14.80
N ASN A 144 3.91 -5.23 -15.12
CA ASN A 144 3.54 -4.25 -16.17
C ASN A 144 2.29 -3.36 -15.98
N LYS A 145 2.25 -2.46 -14.98
CA LYS A 145 1.35 -1.27 -15.11
C LYS A 145 1.98 0.08 -14.78
N TYR A 146 2.64 0.22 -13.64
CA TYR A 146 3.20 1.50 -13.19
C TYR A 146 4.21 1.32 -12.05
N PHE A 147 4.94 2.39 -11.77
CA PHE A 147 5.75 2.63 -10.59
C PHE A 147 4.96 3.46 -9.59
N VAL A 148 5.30 3.34 -8.30
CA VAL A 148 4.75 4.17 -7.23
C VAL A 148 5.81 5.18 -6.81
N GLU A 149 5.40 6.43 -6.67
CA GLU A 149 6.26 7.54 -6.25
C GLU A 149 5.63 8.27 -5.06
N VAL A 150 6.47 8.68 -4.10
CA VAL A 150 6.06 9.59 -3.03
C VAL A 150 5.87 10.98 -3.61
N ARG A 151 4.74 11.62 -3.34
CA ARG A 151 4.50 13.01 -3.73
C ARG A 151 5.40 13.92 -2.91
N GLU A 152 6.02 14.91 -3.57
CA GLU A 152 6.73 15.99 -2.90
C GLU A 152 5.76 16.80 -2.00
N PHE A 153 4.56 17.03 -2.50
CA PHE A 153 3.46 17.68 -1.77
C PHE A 153 2.27 16.74 -1.70
N PRO A 154 1.83 16.31 -0.51
CA PRO A 154 0.66 15.47 -0.36
C PRO A 154 -0.59 16.16 -0.92
N ASN A 155 -1.46 15.38 -1.57
CA ASN A 155 -2.81 15.84 -1.85
C ASN A 155 -3.52 16.02 -0.50
N GLY A 156 -4.24 17.12 -0.31
CA GLY A 156 -4.99 17.40 0.92
C GLY A 156 -6.46 17.07 0.78
N ILE A 157 -6.80 16.03 0.02
CA ILE A 157 -8.17 15.76 -0.44
C ILE A 157 -8.70 14.51 0.26
N ASP A 158 -9.97 14.55 0.63
CA ASP A 158 -10.64 13.36 1.14
C ASP A 158 -10.71 12.29 0.05
N ILE A 159 -10.29 11.07 0.41
CA ILE A 159 -10.35 9.94 -0.52
C ILE A 159 -11.81 9.60 -0.86
N PRO A 160 -12.15 9.40 -2.15
CA PRO A 160 -13.47 8.89 -2.53
C PRO A 160 -13.65 7.46 -2.01
N THR A 161 -14.72 7.18 -1.27
CA THR A 161 -14.91 5.85 -0.67
C THR A 161 -15.12 4.72 -1.69
N GLU A 162 -15.59 5.06 -2.88
CA GLU A 162 -15.86 4.15 -3.99
C GLU A 162 -14.60 3.51 -4.59
N ILE A 163 -13.42 4.10 -4.36
CA ILE A 163 -12.16 3.52 -4.82
C ILE A 163 -11.59 2.51 -3.80
N ILE A 164 -12.20 2.36 -2.63
CA ILE A 164 -11.72 1.49 -1.56
C ILE A 164 -12.48 0.16 -1.57
N GLU A 165 -11.75 -0.94 -1.74
CA GLU A 165 -12.27 -2.29 -1.54
C GLU A 165 -11.71 -2.88 -0.25
N TYR A 166 -12.59 -3.07 0.75
CA TYR A 166 -12.21 -3.54 2.08
C TYR A 166 -12.04 -5.06 2.13
N TYR A 167 -11.07 -5.50 2.93
CA TYR A 167 -10.91 -6.87 3.39
C TYR A 167 -11.63 -7.07 4.73
N TYR A 168 -12.45 -8.12 4.83
CA TYR A 168 -13.31 -8.37 5.99
C TYR A 168 -12.88 -9.57 6.86
N GLY A 169 -11.82 -10.30 6.49
CA GLY A 169 -11.37 -11.50 7.22
C GLY A 169 -11.46 -12.78 6.42
#